data_AF-A0A953VQI1-F1
#
_entry.id   AF-A0A953VQI1-F1
#
_cell.length_a   1.000
_cell.length_b   1.000
_cell.length_c   1.000
_cell.angle_alpha   90.00
_cell.angle_beta   90.00
_cell.angle_gamma   90.00
#
_symmetry.space_group_name_H-M   'P 1'
#
loop_
_entity.id
_entity.type
_entity.pdbx_description
1 polymer ?
#
loop_
_entity_poly.entity_id
_entity_poly.type
_entity_poly.pdbx_seq_one_letter_code
_entity_poly.pdbx_strand_id
1 'polypeptide(L)'
;MPSSVHRARFGLLCCTLLSAACSVSDDPAQGGFFSGISGVASGGYDARAQALEGNVAQERERQADLTRQLASLEAEYTAERQSLLSRRSHLAASGVVVPGALDRQVTTALETRPSGSDDAARIASLTASIAQLRAASEDLANLGN
;
A
#
# COMPACT_ATOMS: atom_id res chain seq x y z
N MET A 1 -48.23 7.76 -15.28
CA MET A 1 -49.15 8.91 -15.36
C MET A 1 -50.54 8.39 -15.71
N PRO A 2 -51.46 8.42 -14.73
CA PRO A 2 -52.78 9.06 -14.90
C PRO A 2 -53.07 9.97 -13.69
N SER A 3 -53.19 11.29 -13.87
CA SER A 3 -54.43 12.07 -14.11
C SER A 3 -55.31 12.29 -12.87
N SER A 4 -55.14 13.46 -12.25
CA SER A 4 -56.15 14.50 -11.93
C SER A 4 -57.64 14.16 -12.13
N VAL A 5 -58.66 14.61 -11.36
CA VAL A 5 -58.82 15.67 -10.35
C VAL A 5 -60.31 15.68 -9.87
N HIS A 6 -60.54 16.09 -8.61
CA HIS A 6 -61.74 16.70 -7.96
C HIS A 6 -63.17 16.11 -8.05
N ARG A 7 -63.82 15.96 -6.87
CA ARG A 7 -64.91 16.82 -6.35
C ARG A 7 -65.49 16.19 -5.06
N ALA A 8 -65.31 16.82 -3.91
CA ALA A 8 -66.14 17.89 -3.34
C ALA A 8 -67.20 17.34 -2.38
N ARG A 9 -66.99 17.54 -1.07
CA ARG A 9 -68.07 17.95 -0.15
C ARG A 9 -67.51 18.98 0.83
N PHE A 10 -67.86 20.21 0.50
CA PHE A 10 -67.73 21.43 1.27
C PHE A 10 -68.62 21.31 2.52
N GLY A 11 -68.09 21.63 3.70
CA GLY A 11 -68.88 21.62 4.92
C GLY A 11 -68.10 22.14 6.12
N LEU A 12 -68.15 23.47 6.29
CA LEU A 12 -68.37 24.12 7.59
C LEU A 12 -67.31 23.84 8.68
N LEU A 13 -66.33 24.72 8.92
CA LEU A 13 -66.44 25.94 9.73
C LEU A 13 -65.60 25.79 11.02
N CYS A 14 -64.45 26.44 11.00
CA CYS A 14 -63.88 27.27 12.07
C CYS A 14 -64.12 26.82 13.54
N CYS A 15 -63.08 26.24 14.17
CA CYS A 15 -62.67 26.61 15.53
C CYS A 15 -61.33 25.95 15.90
N THR A 16 -60.40 26.77 16.43
CA THR A 16 -59.22 26.42 17.27
C THR A 16 -58.15 25.54 16.60
N LEU A 17 -56.98 25.99 16.13
CA LEU A 17 -56.02 26.97 16.68
C LEU A 17 -55.85 26.83 18.19
N LEU A 18 -55.18 25.73 18.60
CA LEU A 18 -54.17 25.64 19.67
C LEU A 18 -53.83 24.15 19.88
N SER A 19 -53.13 23.55 18.92
CA SER A 19 -52.50 22.24 19.15
C SER A 19 -51.30 22.47 20.07
N ALA A 20 -51.54 22.17 21.34
CA ALA A 20 -50.55 22.08 22.39
C ALA A 20 -49.29 21.37 21.89
N ALA A 21 -48.18 22.08 21.97
CA ALA A 21 -46.89 21.47 22.18
C ALA A 21 -46.91 20.62 23.47
N CYS A 22 -46.03 19.64 23.49
CA CYS A 22 -45.54 18.94 24.69
C CYS A 22 -46.45 17.87 25.31
N SER A 23 -46.25 16.65 24.83
CA SER A 23 -46.16 15.48 25.70
C SER A 23 -45.32 14.40 25.02
N VAL A 24 -44.06 14.73 24.70
CA VAL A 24 -43.02 13.71 24.64
C VAL A 24 -42.70 13.41 26.11
N SER A 25 -43.07 12.20 26.54
CA SER A 25 -42.68 11.70 27.86
C SER A 25 -41.21 11.29 27.77
N ASP A 26 -40.34 12.29 27.78
CA ASP A 26 -38.96 12.13 28.22
C ASP A 26 -39.02 11.97 29.74
N ASP A 27 -38.94 10.74 30.24
CA ASP A 27 -38.50 10.48 31.61
C ASP A 27 -36.97 10.32 31.60
N PRO A 28 -36.19 11.40 31.80
CA PRO A 28 -34.73 11.35 31.88
C PRO A 28 -34.23 10.81 33.23
N ALA A 29 -35.11 10.45 34.18
CA ALA A 29 -34.70 9.95 35.49
C ALA A 29 -34.43 8.44 35.51
N GLN A 30 -34.84 7.68 34.47
CA GLN A 30 -34.59 6.24 34.34
C GLN A 30 -33.66 5.84 33.19
N GLY A 31 -33.37 6.74 32.26
CA GLY A 31 -32.34 6.58 31.22
C GLY A 31 -31.02 7.22 31.65
N GLY A 32 -30.27 6.53 32.51
CA GLY A 32 -29.07 7.06 33.18
C GLY A 32 -28.04 7.73 32.28
N PHE A 33 -28.09 9.06 32.27
CA PHE A 33 -27.07 10.01 31.79
C PHE A 33 -25.65 9.69 32.31
N PHE A 34 -25.52 8.94 33.41
CA PHE A 34 -24.25 8.51 34.00
C PHE A 34 -23.45 7.52 33.14
N SER A 35 -24.09 6.70 32.30
CA SER A 35 -23.35 5.77 31.42
C SER A 35 -22.69 6.48 30.23
N GLY A 36 -23.16 7.68 29.86
CA GLY A 36 -22.63 8.46 28.73
C GLY A 36 -21.42 9.32 29.08
N ILE A 37 -21.24 9.70 30.35
CA ILE A 37 -20.12 10.54 30.81
C ILE A 37 -19.02 9.72 31.49
N SER A 38 -19.34 8.59 32.13
CA SER A 38 -18.33 7.69 32.72
C SER A 38 -17.55 6.87 31.68
N GLY A 39 -18.10 6.66 30.47
CA GLY A 39 -17.43 5.95 29.37
C GLY A 39 -16.69 6.84 28.37
N VAL A 40 -16.96 8.16 28.37
CA VAL A 40 -16.52 9.08 27.29
C VAL A 40 -15.36 10.00 27.69
N ALA A 41 -15.15 10.30 28.97
CA ALA A 41 -14.19 11.35 29.35
C ALA A 41 -12.71 10.91 29.51
N SER A 42 -12.40 9.62 29.66
CA SER A 42 -11.00 9.16 29.73
C SER A 42 -10.77 7.82 29.04
N GLY A 43 -11.50 6.76 29.41
CA GLY A 43 -11.22 5.40 28.92
C GLY A 43 -11.40 5.20 27.41
N GLY A 44 -12.41 5.81 26.78
CA GLY A 44 -12.64 5.70 25.34
C GLY A 44 -11.64 6.50 24.49
N TYR A 45 -11.15 7.63 25.01
CA TYR A 45 -10.10 8.41 24.35
C TYR A 45 -8.75 7.70 24.48
N ASP A 46 -8.40 7.25 25.68
CA ASP A 46 -7.16 6.50 25.95
C ASP A 46 -7.10 5.21 25.12
N ALA A 47 -8.22 4.47 25.00
CA ALA A 47 -8.26 3.27 24.16
C ALA A 47 -8.05 3.59 22.66
N ARG A 48 -8.59 4.70 22.16
CA ARG A 48 -8.37 5.14 20.77
C ARG A 48 -6.96 5.65 20.54
N ALA A 49 -6.40 6.39 21.51
CA ALA A 49 -5.03 6.86 21.48
C ALA A 49 -4.06 5.68 21.45
N GLN A 50 -4.23 4.69 22.35
CA GLN A 50 -3.43 3.46 22.37
C GLN A 50 -3.57 2.65 21.06
N ALA A 51 -4.77 2.55 20.49
CA ALA A 51 -4.97 1.86 19.21
C ALA A 51 -4.27 2.60 18.05
N LEU A 52 -4.35 3.93 18.01
CA LEU A 52 -3.66 4.75 17.02
C LEU A 52 -2.14 4.67 17.17
N GLU A 53 -1.62 4.75 18.39
CA GLU A 53 -0.20 4.60 18.71
C GLU A 53 0.32 3.21 18.31
N GLY A 54 -0.46 2.15 18.60
CA GLY A 54 -0.13 0.78 18.18
C GLY A 54 -0.07 0.62 16.65
N ASN A 55 -1.04 1.19 15.93
CA ASN A 55 -1.03 1.17 14.46
C ASN A 55 0.17 1.94 13.89
N VAL A 56 0.48 3.12 14.43
CA VAL A 56 1.65 3.91 13.99
C VAL A 56 2.96 3.16 14.24
N ALA A 57 3.09 2.50 15.40
CA ALA A 57 4.28 1.68 15.70
C ALA A 57 4.42 0.52 14.70
N GLN A 58 3.33 -0.19 14.40
CA GLN A 58 3.32 -1.28 13.44
C GLN A 58 3.69 -0.82 12.02
N GLU A 59 3.13 0.29 11.55
CA GLU A 59 3.47 0.80 10.21
C GLU A 59 4.93 1.27 10.12
N ARG A 60 5.47 1.86 11.19
CA ARG A 60 6.89 2.22 11.24
C ARG A 60 7.81 1.01 11.17
N GLU A 61 7.45 -0.07 11.85
CA GLU A 61 8.21 -1.33 11.79
C GLU A 61 8.18 -1.91 10.37
N ARG A 62 7.01 -1.96 9.73
CA ARG A 62 6.90 -2.40 8.32
C ARG A 62 7.73 -1.54 7.37
N GLN A 63 7.73 -0.23 7.54
CA GLN A 63 8.56 0.68 6.73
C GLN A 63 10.05 0.45 6.94
N ALA A 64 10.48 0.20 8.19
CA ALA A 64 11.86 -0.15 8.49
C ALA A 64 12.26 -1.49 7.83
N ASP A 65 11.37 -2.47 7.83
CA ASP A 65 11.58 -3.77 7.18
C ASP A 65 11.71 -3.64 5.66
N LEU A 66 10.82 -2.88 5.02
CA LEU A 66 10.89 -2.62 3.57
C LEU A 66 12.18 -1.88 3.20
N THR A 67 12.58 -0.89 4.00
CA THR A 67 13.82 -0.14 3.80
C THR A 67 15.04 -1.07 3.88
N ARG A 68 15.09 -1.97 4.87
CA ARG A 68 16.17 -2.96 5.00
C ARG A 68 16.21 -3.94 3.83
N GLN A 69 15.04 -4.42 3.40
CA GLN A 69 14.93 -5.32 2.25
C GLN A 69 15.43 -4.66 0.95
N LEU A 70 14.99 -3.42 0.70
CA LEU A 70 15.46 -2.65 -0.47
C LEU A 70 16.97 -2.43 -0.43
N ALA A 71 17.53 -2.02 0.71
CA ALA A 71 18.97 -1.83 0.85
C ALA A 71 19.75 -3.13 0.61
N SER A 72 19.26 -4.27 1.10
CA SER A 72 19.85 -5.58 0.85
C SER A 72 19.84 -5.94 -0.64
N LEU A 73 18.71 -5.74 -1.32
CA LEU A 73 18.58 -6.01 -2.75
C LEU A 73 19.45 -5.07 -3.60
N GLU A 74 19.57 -3.80 -3.22
CA GLU A 74 20.45 -2.83 -3.92
C GLU A 74 21.93 -3.22 -3.78
N ALA A 75 22.34 -3.70 -2.61
CA ALA A 75 23.68 -4.22 -2.39
C ALA A 75 23.94 -5.49 -3.22
N GLU A 76 23.00 -6.44 -3.22
CA GLU A 76 23.07 -7.66 -4.01
C GLU A 76 23.13 -7.37 -5.52
N TYR A 77 22.27 -6.48 -6.01
CA TYR A 77 22.30 -6.01 -7.40
C TYR A 77 23.66 -5.42 -7.78
N THR A 78 24.24 -4.59 -6.92
CA THR A 78 25.56 -3.98 -7.18
C THR A 78 26.66 -5.03 -7.22
N ALA A 79 26.64 -6.00 -6.31
CA ALA A 79 27.60 -7.09 -6.27
C ALA A 79 27.51 -7.98 -7.52
N GLU A 80 26.30 -8.37 -7.93
CA GLU A 80 26.09 -9.20 -9.12
C GLU A 80 26.49 -8.46 -10.40
N ARG A 81 26.22 -7.16 -10.48
CA ARG A 81 26.66 -6.32 -11.59
C ARG A 81 28.19 -6.28 -11.72
N GLN A 82 28.90 -6.14 -10.60
CA GLN A 82 30.37 -6.17 -10.58
C GLN A 82 30.92 -7.55 -10.96
N SER A 83 30.30 -8.62 -10.46
CA SER A 83 30.63 -10.00 -10.82
C SER A 83 30.53 -10.23 -12.32
N LEU A 84 29.42 -9.79 -12.94
CA LEU A 84 29.21 -9.90 -14.38
C LEU A 84 30.26 -9.14 -15.19
N LEU A 85 30.58 -7.90 -14.78
CA LEU A 85 31.65 -7.09 -15.40
C LEU A 85 33.01 -7.78 -15.31
N SER A 86 33.35 -8.32 -14.15
CA SER A 86 34.61 -9.04 -13.92
C SER A 86 34.74 -10.30 -14.77
N ARG A 87 33.64 -11.04 -14.96
CA ARG A 87 33.62 -12.24 -15.82
C ARG A 87 33.79 -11.88 -17.28
N ARG A 88 33.06 -10.85 -17.74
CA ARG A 88 33.19 -10.36 -19.11
C ARG A 88 34.62 -9.90 -19.41
N SER A 89 35.26 -9.17 -18.50
CA SER A 89 36.65 -8.72 -18.68
C SER A 89 37.64 -9.88 -18.66
N HIS A 90 37.44 -10.88 -17.81
CA HIS A 90 38.25 -12.09 -17.78
C HIS A 90 38.18 -12.85 -19.12
N LEU A 91 36.99 -13.11 -19.64
CA LEU A 91 36.82 -13.80 -20.94
C LEU A 91 37.48 -13.03 -22.09
N ALA A 92 37.34 -11.70 -22.10
CA ALA A 92 37.99 -10.84 -23.08
C ALA A 92 39.53 -10.92 -22.99
N ALA A 93 40.08 -10.93 -21.78
CA ALA A 93 41.52 -11.09 -21.55
C ALA A 93 42.03 -12.49 -21.95
N SER A 94 41.20 -13.53 -21.78
CA SER A 94 41.48 -14.89 -22.24
C SER A 94 41.30 -15.10 -23.75
N GLY A 95 40.85 -14.08 -24.49
CA GLY A 95 40.62 -14.16 -25.93
C GLY A 95 39.40 -15.01 -26.34
N VAL A 96 38.49 -15.30 -25.40
CA VAL A 96 37.27 -16.05 -25.68
C VAL A 96 36.29 -15.15 -26.44
N VAL A 97 35.85 -15.60 -27.62
CA VAL A 97 34.88 -14.88 -28.43
C VAL A 97 33.48 -15.11 -27.88
N VAL A 98 32.87 -14.07 -27.31
CA VAL A 98 31.48 -14.11 -26.84
C VAL A 98 30.53 -14.02 -28.03
N PRO A 99 29.57 -14.96 -28.19
CA PRO A 99 28.57 -14.88 -29.25
C PRO A 99 27.76 -13.58 -29.18
N GLY A 100 27.50 -12.93 -30.32
CA GLY A 100 26.83 -11.63 -30.35
C GLY A 100 25.40 -11.59 -29.77
N ALA A 101 24.73 -12.75 -29.65
CA ALA A 101 23.48 -12.84 -28.92
C ALA A 101 23.68 -12.70 -27.40
N LEU A 102 24.69 -13.36 -26.85
CA LEU A 102 25.02 -13.31 -25.43
C LEU A 102 25.62 -11.94 -25.04
N ASP A 103 26.47 -11.36 -25.88
CA ASP A 103 27.03 -10.02 -25.61
C ASP A 103 25.93 -8.94 -25.51
N ARG A 104 24.88 -9.07 -26.34
CA ARG A 104 23.67 -8.21 -26.23
C ARG A 104 22.89 -8.45 -24.94
N GLN A 105 22.73 -9.69 -24.50
CA GLN A 105 22.07 -10.00 -23.23
C GLN A 105 22.85 -9.44 -22.04
N VAL A 106 24.17 -9.64 -22.01
CA VAL A 106 25.07 -9.08 -20.99
C VAL A 106 24.97 -7.55 -20.97
N THR A 107 25.03 -6.92 -22.14
CA THR A 107 24.91 -5.47 -22.25
C THR A 107 23.54 -4.98 -21.77
N THR A 108 22.46 -5.68 -22.14
CA THR A 108 21.10 -5.36 -21.67
C THR A 108 20.98 -5.49 -20.15
N ALA A 109 21.51 -6.56 -19.56
CA ALA A 109 21.51 -6.77 -18.11
C ALA A 109 22.32 -5.68 -17.38
N LEU A 110 23.43 -5.22 -17.97
CA LEU A 110 24.25 -4.13 -17.44
C LEU A 110 23.62 -2.74 -17.67
N GLU A 111 22.81 -2.54 -18.69
CA GLU A 111 22.18 -1.24 -18.96
C GLU A 111 20.84 -1.06 -18.25
N THR A 112 20.19 -2.17 -17.90
CA THR A 112 18.92 -2.17 -17.16
C THR A 112 19.11 -1.45 -15.82
N ARG A 113 18.25 -0.46 -15.57
CA ARG A 113 18.19 0.26 -14.31
C ARG A 113 16.92 -0.15 -13.56
N PRO A 114 17.03 -0.75 -12.37
CA PRO A 114 15.88 -1.02 -11.54
C PRO A 114 15.08 0.25 -11.27
N SER A 115 13.75 0.19 -11.36
CA SER A 115 12.86 1.34 -11.17
C SER A 115 11.49 0.90 -10.65
N GLY A 116 10.77 1.79 -9.99
CA GLY A 116 9.43 1.53 -9.46
C GLY A 116 8.84 2.76 -8.77
N SER A 117 7.51 2.91 -8.85
CA SER A 117 6.76 4.01 -8.23
C SER A 117 6.53 3.85 -6.74
N ASP A 118 6.60 2.61 -6.23
CA ASP A 118 6.40 2.23 -4.84
C ASP A 118 7.39 1.11 -4.44
N ASP A 119 7.42 0.77 -3.16
CA ASP A 119 8.38 -0.21 -2.61
C ASP A 119 8.20 -1.61 -3.22
N ALA A 120 6.96 -2.04 -3.47
CA ALA A 120 6.69 -3.35 -4.05
C ALA A 120 7.21 -3.44 -5.50
N ALA A 121 6.95 -2.39 -6.29
CA ALA A 121 7.46 -2.28 -7.65
C ALA A 121 9.01 -2.22 -7.67
N ARG A 122 9.62 -1.48 -6.73
CA ARG A 122 11.09 -1.41 -6.60
C ARG A 122 11.68 -2.77 -6.24
N ILE A 123 11.11 -3.48 -5.26
CA ILE A 123 11.55 -4.83 -4.87
C ILE A 123 11.44 -5.80 -6.06
N ALA A 124 10.31 -5.79 -6.77
CA ALA A 124 10.11 -6.65 -7.94
C ALA A 124 11.12 -6.33 -9.06
N SER A 125 11.35 -5.04 -9.33
CA SER A 125 12.31 -4.59 -10.34
C SER A 125 13.75 -4.97 -10.00
N LEU A 126 14.17 -4.79 -8.74
CA LEU A 126 15.49 -5.21 -8.26
C LEU A 126 15.68 -6.72 -8.37
N THR A 127 14.69 -7.50 -7.91
CA THR A 127 14.73 -8.97 -7.96
C THR A 127 14.85 -9.47 -9.39
N ALA A 128 14.06 -8.91 -10.32
CA ALA A 128 14.13 -9.27 -11.73
C ALA A 128 15.50 -8.91 -12.34
N SER A 129 16.04 -7.74 -11.99
CA SER A 129 17.35 -7.29 -12.49
C SER A 129 18.49 -8.17 -11.98
N ILE A 130 18.45 -8.57 -10.70
CA ILE A 130 19.39 -9.54 -10.10
C ILE A 130 19.32 -10.88 -10.83
N ALA A 131 18.12 -11.40 -11.09
CA ALA A 131 17.94 -12.66 -11.81
C ALA A 131 18.53 -12.59 -13.23
N GLN A 132 18.33 -11.48 -13.95
CA GLN A 132 18.91 -11.27 -15.27
C GLN A 132 20.44 -11.20 -15.24
N LEU A 133 21.03 -10.50 -14.26
CA LEU A 133 22.48 -10.44 -14.09
C LEU A 133 23.08 -11.83 -13.83
N ARG A 134 22.41 -12.63 -12.98
CA ARG A 134 22.82 -14.01 -12.68
C ARG A 134 22.75 -14.92 -13.89
N ALA A 135 21.66 -14.88 -14.64
CA ALA A 135 21.51 -15.67 -15.87
C ALA A 135 22.62 -15.33 -16.88
N ALA A 136 22.86 -14.04 -17.13
CA ALA A 136 23.92 -13.61 -18.03
C ALA A 136 25.32 -14.01 -17.52
N SER A 137 25.53 -14.00 -16.20
CA SER A 137 26.78 -14.42 -15.56
C SER A 137 27.04 -15.93 -15.72
N GLU A 138 25.99 -16.75 -15.57
CA GLU A 138 26.03 -18.19 -15.76
C GLU A 138 26.31 -18.55 -17.23
N ASP A 139 25.63 -17.89 -18.17
CA ASP A 139 25.87 -18.09 -19.60
C ASP A 139 27.33 -17.75 -19.99
N LEU A 140 27.90 -16.68 -19.43
CA LEU A 140 29.32 -16.36 -19.60
C LEU A 140 30.23 -17.41 -18.94
N ALA A 141 29.88 -17.92 -17.76
CA ALA A 141 30.67 -18.95 -17.09
C ALA A 141 30.72 -20.25 -17.92
N ASN A 142 29.62 -20.61 -18.57
CA ASN A 142 29.53 -21.77 -19.45
C ASN A 142 30.37 -21.65 -20.73
N LEU A 143 30.77 -20.44 -21.14
CA LEU A 143 31.70 -20.24 -22.26
C LEU A 143 33.18 -20.31 -21.87
N GLY A 144 33.50 -20.08 -20.60
CA GLY A 144 34.88 -20.08 -20.11
C GLY A 144 35.36 -21.45 -19.61
N ASN A 145 34.45 -22.41 -19.44
CA ASN A 145 34.73 -23.81 -19.11
C ASN A 145 34.94 -24.64 -20.38
#